data_AF-A0A0M9DSX1-F1
#
_entry.id   AF-A0A0M9DSX1-F1
#
_cell.length_a   1.000
_cell.length_b   1.000
_cell.length_c   1.000
_cell.angle_alpha   90.00
_cell.angle_beta   90.00
_cell.angle_gamma   90.00
#
_symmetry.space_group_name_H-M   'P 1'
#
loop_
_entity.id
_entity.type
_entity.pdbx_description
1 polymer ?
#
loop_
_entity_poly.entity_id
_entity_poly.type
_entity_poly.pdbx_seq_one_letter_code
_entity_poly.pdbx_strand_id
1 'polypeptide(L)'
;MKKVHFLIVFFYLVSLGTFAQFNFSDEPFKPKKGALNLTKAGEKVQMKVGQNAYYAWIRTSDADAFMVSVDEGANLFDKEETHIYKNPKTEKRTTTWQWVAKKAGTAKMEIENEKGEKRTITIEIVEKKK
;
A
#
# COMPACT_ATOMS: atom_id res chain seq x y z
N MET A 1 43.25 -10.35 -43.17
CA MET A 1 44.01 -10.72 -41.94
C MET A 1 43.07 -10.60 -40.74
N LYS A 2 42.94 -11.68 -39.98
CA LYS A 2 42.14 -11.76 -38.74
C LYS A 2 42.69 -10.79 -37.69
N LYS A 3 41.81 -10.23 -36.86
CA LYS A 3 42.00 -10.09 -35.40
C LYS A 3 40.68 -9.63 -34.76
N VAL A 4 39.87 -10.62 -34.38
CA VAL A 4 38.86 -10.50 -33.33
C VAL A 4 39.60 -10.27 -32.02
N HIS A 5 39.25 -9.20 -31.29
CA HIS A 5 39.55 -9.11 -29.86
C HIS A 5 38.23 -8.91 -29.13
N PHE A 6 37.84 -9.97 -28.44
CA PHE A 6 36.80 -10.02 -27.45
C PHE A 6 37.27 -9.21 -26.23
N LEU A 7 36.49 -8.22 -25.79
CA LEU A 7 36.60 -7.71 -24.43
C LEU A 7 35.19 -7.48 -23.88
N ILE A 8 34.76 -8.42 -23.05
CA ILE A 8 33.61 -8.28 -22.15
C ILE A 8 34.08 -7.43 -20.97
N VAL A 9 33.43 -6.28 -20.73
CA VAL A 9 33.44 -5.62 -19.41
C VAL A 9 32.02 -5.16 -19.09
N PHE A 10 31.38 -5.97 -18.24
CA PHE A 10 30.50 -5.65 -17.11
C PHE A 10 29.54 -4.43 -17.17
N PHE A 11 28.26 -4.78 -17.14
CA PHE A 11 27.11 -4.10 -16.53
C PHE A 11 27.37 -2.80 -15.73
N TYR A 12 26.77 -1.71 -16.21
CA TYR A 12 26.17 -0.68 -15.35
C TYR A 12 24.67 -0.61 -15.65
N LEU A 13 23.87 -1.39 -14.89
CA LEU A 13 22.62 -0.86 -14.32
C LEU A 13 23.06 0.25 -13.35
N VAL A 14 22.37 1.38 -13.15
CA VAL A 14 21.07 1.48 -12.48
C VAL A 14 20.52 2.90 -12.73
N SER A 15 19.31 2.93 -13.29
CA SER A 15 18.24 3.94 -13.21
C SER A 15 18.58 5.43 -13.43
N LEU A 16 18.27 5.89 -14.65
CA LEU A 16 17.48 7.11 -14.80
C LEU A 16 16.29 7.02 -13.84
N GLY A 17 16.28 7.88 -12.81
CA GLY A 17 15.20 7.94 -11.84
C GLY A 17 13.88 8.24 -12.54
N THR A 18 13.10 7.19 -12.81
CA THR A 18 11.65 7.34 -12.96
C THR A 18 11.13 7.73 -11.59
N PHE A 19 11.06 9.04 -11.32
CA PHE A 19 10.15 9.53 -10.29
C PHE A 19 8.78 8.97 -10.67
N ALA A 20 8.27 8.02 -9.89
CA ALA A 20 6.90 7.57 -10.03
C ALA A 20 6.03 8.84 -9.95
N GLN A 21 5.42 9.22 -11.06
CA GLN A 21 4.50 10.35 -11.09
C GLN A 21 3.28 9.94 -10.27
N PHE A 22 3.23 10.38 -9.02
CA PHE A 22 2.07 10.17 -8.18
C PHE A 22 0.91 10.98 -8.77
N ASN A 23 -0.09 10.29 -9.32
CA ASN A 23 -1.32 10.93 -9.75
C ASN A 23 -2.09 11.35 -8.49
N PHE A 24 -2.10 12.65 -8.22
CA PHE A 24 -2.95 13.22 -7.19
C PHE A 24 -4.39 13.24 -7.68
N SER A 25 -5.30 12.88 -6.79
CA SER A 25 -6.73 13.11 -6.99
C SER A 25 -7.08 14.53 -6.59
N ASP A 26 -8.05 15.10 -7.30
CA ASP A 26 -8.65 16.40 -6.98
C ASP A 26 -9.60 16.33 -5.78
N GLU A 27 -10.06 15.13 -5.40
CA GLU A 27 -11.01 14.93 -4.30
C GLU A 27 -10.44 14.07 -3.17
N PRO A 28 -10.87 14.32 -1.91
CA PRO A 28 -10.59 13.41 -0.81
C PRO A 28 -11.17 12.01 -1.07
N PHE A 29 -10.47 10.97 -0.60
CA PHE A 29 -10.97 9.60 -0.63
C PHE A 29 -12.29 9.46 0.13
N LYS A 30 -13.28 8.82 -0.49
CA LYS A 30 -14.58 8.50 0.10
C LYS A 30 -14.73 6.98 0.21
N PRO A 31 -14.61 6.39 1.42
CA PRO A 31 -14.72 4.94 1.58
C PRO A 31 -16.12 4.44 1.21
N LYS A 32 -16.19 3.26 0.59
CA LYS A 32 -17.47 2.57 0.36
C LYS A 32 -18.20 2.33 1.69
N LYS A 33 -19.53 2.37 1.66
CA LYS A 33 -20.36 2.10 2.84
C LYS A 33 -20.02 0.71 3.42
N GLY A 34 -19.71 0.66 4.72
CA GLY A 34 -19.34 -0.57 5.42
C GLY A 34 -17.88 -1.01 5.24
N ALA A 35 -17.03 -0.19 4.61
CA ALA A 35 -15.60 -0.45 4.55
C ALA A 35 -14.96 -0.35 5.95
N LEU A 36 -14.08 -1.30 6.27
CA LEU A 36 -13.36 -1.32 7.53
C LEU A 36 -12.21 -0.30 7.50
N ASN A 37 -12.13 0.55 8.53
CA ASN A 37 -11.05 1.52 8.70
C ASN A 37 -9.90 0.88 9.49
N LEU A 38 -8.81 0.53 8.81
CA LEU A 38 -7.63 -0.09 9.41
C LEU A 38 -6.71 0.94 10.09
N THR A 39 -6.78 2.22 9.74
CA THR A 39 -6.01 3.28 10.42
C THR A 39 -6.34 3.31 11.91
N LYS A 40 -7.62 3.17 12.24
CA LYS A 40 -8.16 3.21 13.62
C LYS A 40 -8.31 1.83 14.25
N ALA A 41 -7.95 0.77 13.54
CA ALA A 41 -8.04 -0.60 14.05
C ALA A 41 -7.07 -0.86 15.20
N GLY A 42 -7.40 -1.81 16.07
CA GLY A 42 -6.41 -2.38 16.99
C GLY A 42 -5.39 -3.26 16.26
N GLU A 43 -4.56 -3.98 17.02
CA GLU A 43 -3.58 -4.94 16.48
C GLU A 43 -4.24 -6.16 15.82
N LYS A 44 -5.51 -6.42 16.12
CA LYS A 44 -6.30 -7.52 15.57
C LYS A 44 -7.66 -7.02 15.12
N VAL A 45 -8.05 -7.40 13.92
CA VAL A 45 -9.38 -7.09 13.36
C VAL A 45 -9.94 -8.28 12.62
N GLN A 46 -11.26 -8.36 12.63
CA GLN A 46 -12.00 -9.33 11.84
C GLN A 46 -12.69 -8.64 10.66
N MET A 47 -12.61 -9.28 9.49
CA MET A 47 -13.22 -8.87 8.24
C MET A 47 -14.03 -10.03 7.66
N LYS A 48 -15.00 -9.72 6.81
CA LYS A 48 -15.73 -10.73 6.03
C LYS A 48 -15.20 -10.80 4.60
N VAL A 49 -15.26 -11.98 3.99
CA VAL A 49 -15.08 -12.11 2.53
C VAL A 49 -16.04 -11.16 1.78
N GLY A 50 -15.49 -10.43 0.82
CA GLY A 50 -16.13 -9.36 0.04
C GLY A 50 -16.15 -7.98 0.72
N GLN A 51 -15.68 -7.87 1.96
CA GLN A 51 -15.64 -6.58 2.66
C GLN A 51 -14.47 -5.72 2.17
N ASN A 52 -14.74 -4.44 1.94
CA ASN A 52 -13.69 -3.46 1.63
C ASN A 52 -13.00 -3.05 2.93
N ALA A 53 -11.69 -2.83 2.89
CA ALA A 53 -10.95 -2.18 3.96
C ALA A 53 -10.05 -1.10 3.38
N TYR A 54 -9.72 -0.12 4.21
CA TYR A 54 -8.80 0.93 3.82
C TYR A 54 -7.90 1.34 4.98
N TYR A 55 -6.68 1.76 4.64
CA TYR A 55 -5.74 2.41 5.53
C TYR A 55 -5.40 3.77 4.95
N ALA A 56 -5.70 4.84 5.69
CA ALA A 56 -5.34 6.21 5.35
C ALA A 56 -4.17 6.68 6.21
N TRP A 57 -3.19 7.29 5.56
CA TRP A 57 -2.04 7.95 6.17
C TRP A 57 -2.02 9.43 5.79
N ILE A 58 -1.89 10.31 6.79
CA ILE A 58 -1.81 11.75 6.59
C ILE A 58 -0.35 12.17 6.77
N ARG A 59 0.25 12.67 5.69
CA ARG A 59 1.61 13.24 5.66
C ARG A 59 1.54 14.74 5.86
N THR A 60 2.43 15.24 6.71
CA THR A 60 2.65 16.67 6.91
C THR A 60 3.85 17.18 6.14
N SER A 61 4.73 16.30 5.65
CA SER A 61 5.86 16.65 4.81
C SER A 61 6.02 15.70 3.62
N ASP A 62 6.72 16.15 2.58
CA ASP A 62 7.06 15.34 1.41
C ASP A 62 8.15 14.30 1.69
N ALA A 63 8.87 14.46 2.81
CA ALA A 63 9.91 13.53 3.25
C ALA A 63 9.33 12.26 3.89
N ASP A 64 8.06 12.30 4.33
CA ASP A 64 7.38 11.20 5.02
C ASP A 64 7.23 9.98 4.09
N ALA A 65 8.26 9.14 3.99
CA ALA A 65 8.18 7.84 3.31
C ALA A 65 7.39 6.85 4.18
N PHE A 66 6.54 6.05 3.55
CA PHE A 66 5.72 5.07 4.26
C PHE A 66 5.53 3.85 3.38
N MET A 67 5.70 2.67 3.98
CA MET A 67 5.46 1.40 3.33
C MET A 67 4.30 0.71 4.03
N VAL A 68 3.24 0.43 3.29
CA VAL A 68 2.25 -0.55 3.70
C VAL A 68 2.55 -1.81 2.90
N SER A 69 2.88 -2.88 3.60
CA SER A 69 2.91 -4.21 3.02
C SER A 69 1.81 -5.02 3.67
N VAL A 70 1.03 -5.69 2.83
CA VAL A 70 0.17 -6.77 3.29
C VAL A 70 0.90 -8.04 2.91
N ASP A 71 1.12 -8.94 3.86
CA ASP A 71 1.60 -10.28 3.53
C ASP A 71 0.53 -10.94 2.64
N GLU A 72 0.76 -10.87 1.33
CA GLU A 72 -0.07 -11.45 0.30
C GLU A 72 0.10 -12.97 0.22
N GLY A 73 0.83 -13.61 1.15
CA GLY A 73 1.21 -15.03 1.17
C GLY A 73 0.07 -16.06 1.05
N ALA A 74 -1.17 -15.62 0.82
CA ALA A 74 -2.30 -16.46 0.42
C ALA A 74 -3.30 -15.81 -0.58
N ASN A 75 -2.95 -14.73 -1.30
CA ASN A 75 -3.82 -14.01 -2.24
C ASN A 75 -5.19 -13.69 -1.63
N LEU A 76 -5.17 -13.22 -0.37
CA LEU A 76 -6.35 -13.05 0.48
C LEU A 76 -7.15 -11.79 0.16
N PHE A 77 -6.52 -10.85 -0.55
CA PHE A 77 -7.14 -9.60 -0.98
C PHE A 77 -7.14 -9.52 -2.50
N ASP A 78 -8.18 -8.91 -3.07
CA ASP A 78 -8.12 -8.42 -4.43
C ASP A 78 -7.33 -7.09 -4.49
N LYS A 79 -6.99 -6.69 -5.72
CA LYS A 79 -6.11 -5.57 -6.09
C LYS A 79 -6.14 -4.39 -5.10
N GLU A 80 -4.94 -3.98 -4.69
CA GLU A 80 -4.72 -2.74 -3.97
C GLU A 80 -4.97 -1.52 -4.86
N GLU A 81 -5.78 -0.58 -4.37
CA GLU A 81 -5.96 0.74 -4.98
C GLU A 81 -5.36 1.82 -4.07
N THR A 82 -4.51 2.67 -4.65
CA THR A 82 -3.86 3.77 -3.94
C THR A 82 -4.45 5.10 -4.38
N HIS A 83 -5.00 5.84 -3.43
CA HIS A 83 -5.55 7.18 -3.61
C HIS A 83 -4.68 8.20 -2.89
N ILE A 84 -4.19 9.21 -3.62
CA ILE A 84 -3.35 10.26 -3.05
C ILE A 84 -4.06 11.59 -3.24
N TYR A 85 -4.37 12.29 -2.16
CA TYR A 85 -5.03 13.60 -2.18
C TYR A 85 -4.19 14.65 -1.46
N LYS A 86 -3.96 15.80 -2.09
CA LYS A 86 -3.34 16.97 -1.44
C LYS A 86 -4.41 17.99 -1.12
N ASN A 87 -4.60 18.30 0.16
CA ASN A 87 -5.56 19.30 0.58
C ASN A 87 -5.04 20.72 0.22
N PRO A 88 -5.74 21.48 -0.64
CA PRO A 88 -5.24 22.77 -1.11
C PRO A 88 -5.18 23.86 -0.03
N LYS A 89 -5.91 23.71 1.09
CA LYS A 89 -5.95 24.70 2.18
C LYS A 89 -4.89 24.48 3.25
N THR A 90 -4.48 23.23 3.44
CA THR A 90 -3.57 22.85 4.54
C THR A 90 -2.28 22.24 4.04
N GLU A 91 -2.18 22.02 2.73
CA GLU A 91 -1.11 21.33 2.02
C GLU A 91 -0.83 19.88 2.47
N LYS A 92 -1.57 19.39 3.47
CA LYS A 92 -1.51 18.01 3.95
C LYS A 92 -1.82 17.04 2.83
N ARG A 93 -1.03 15.98 2.72
CA ARG A 93 -1.24 14.89 1.77
C ARG A 93 -1.82 13.70 2.49
N THR A 94 -2.83 13.07 1.91
CA THR A 94 -3.39 11.82 2.42
C THR A 94 -3.17 10.74 1.38
N THR A 95 -2.44 9.69 1.74
CA THR A 95 -2.35 8.46 0.95
C THR A 95 -3.27 7.44 1.57
N THR A 96 -4.18 6.89 0.77
CA THR A 96 -5.10 5.85 1.20
C THR A 96 -4.91 4.62 0.34
N TRP A 97 -4.70 3.48 0.99
CA TRP A 97 -4.67 2.18 0.36
C TRP A 97 -5.98 1.46 0.66
N GLN A 98 -6.56 0.83 -0.35
CA GLN A 98 -7.81 0.09 -0.26
C GLN A 98 -7.63 -1.33 -0.77
N TRP A 99 -8.23 -2.29 -0.07
CA TRP A 99 -8.28 -3.69 -0.45
C TRP A 99 -9.70 -4.24 -0.32
N VAL A 100 -9.97 -5.35 -1.01
CA VAL A 100 -11.19 -6.13 -0.84
C VAL A 100 -10.82 -7.52 -0.38
N ALA A 101 -11.37 -7.98 0.74
CA ALA A 101 -11.14 -9.35 1.20
C ALA A 101 -11.71 -10.33 0.18
N LYS A 102 -10.87 -11.19 -0.38
CA LYS A 102 -11.21 -12.14 -1.45
C LYS A 102 -11.54 -13.52 -0.89
N LYS A 103 -10.79 -13.97 0.12
CA LYS A 103 -10.87 -15.33 0.66
C LYS A 103 -10.67 -15.32 2.17
N ALA A 104 -11.31 -16.27 2.86
CA ALA A 104 -11.07 -16.48 4.28
C ALA A 104 -9.62 -16.91 4.56
N GLY A 105 -9.09 -16.46 5.70
CA GLY A 105 -7.70 -16.67 6.10
C GLY A 105 -7.22 -15.58 7.02
N THR A 106 -5.94 -15.64 7.39
CA THR A 106 -5.31 -14.63 8.26
C THR A 106 -4.22 -13.92 7.47
N ALA A 107 -4.27 -12.60 7.43
CA ALA A 107 -3.24 -11.75 6.86
C ALA A 107 -2.56 -10.91 7.94
N LYS A 108 -1.31 -10.52 7.69
CA LYS A 108 -0.61 -9.51 8.47
C LYS A 108 -0.36 -8.31 7.58
N MET A 109 -0.79 -7.14 8.03
CA MET A 109 -0.48 -5.86 7.43
C MET A 109 0.62 -5.23 8.27
N GLU A 110 1.78 -5.05 7.67
CA GLU A 110 2.90 -4.34 8.25
C GLU A 110 2.94 -2.92 7.69
N ILE A 111 3.12 -1.99 8.61
CA ILE A 111 3.06 -0.58 8.38
C ILE A 111 4.35 -0.01 8.94
N GLU A 112 5.18 0.57 8.08
CA GLU A 112 6.45 1.16 8.47
C GLU A 112 6.51 2.60 8.01
N ASN A 113 6.83 3.51 8.95
CA ASN A 113 7.10 4.90 8.62
C ASN A 113 8.58 5.15 8.34
N GLU A 114 8.89 6.36 7.87
CA GLU A 114 10.26 6.82 7.58
C GLU A 114 11.22 6.73 8.77
N LYS A 115 10.72 6.74 10.01
CA LYS A 115 11.53 6.59 11.23
C LYS A 115 11.82 5.12 11.56
N GLY A 116 11.33 4.18 10.74
CA GLY A 116 11.42 2.75 10.98
C GLY A 116 10.47 2.24 12.07
N GLU A 117 9.53 3.07 12.52
CA GLU A 117 8.52 2.62 13.48
C GLU A 117 7.54 1.69 12.76
N LYS A 118 7.44 0.46 13.27
CA LYS A 118 6.60 -0.58 12.69
C LYS A 118 5.32 -0.73 13.50
N ARG A 119 4.20 -0.87 12.79
CA ARG A 119 2.91 -1.29 13.31
C ARG A 119 2.46 -2.51 12.53
N THR A 120 1.99 -3.53 13.23
CA THR A 120 1.41 -4.71 12.60
C THR A 120 -0.07 -4.80 12.94
N ILE A 121 -0.89 -5.04 11.94
CA ILE A 121 -2.31 -5.34 12.08
C ILE A 121 -2.53 -6.77 11.58
N THR A 122 -3.02 -7.64 12.45
CA THR A 122 -3.48 -8.98 12.07
C THR A 122 -4.93 -8.89 11.64
N ILE A 123 -5.22 -9.34 10.42
CA ILE A 123 -6.54 -9.31 9.82
C ILE A 123 -7.03 -10.75 9.67
N GLU A 124 -8.05 -11.12 10.42
CA GLU A 124 -8.75 -12.38 10.27
C GLU A 124 -9.93 -12.19 9.32
N ILE A 125 -9.89 -12.85 8.16
CA ILE A 125 -10.96 -12.84 7.17
C ILE A 125 -11.80 -14.10 7.37
N VAL A 126 -13.08 -13.91 7.68
CA VAL A 126 -14.04 -15.00 7.86
C VAL A 126 -15.03 -15.07 6.71
N GLU A 127 -15.51 -16.29 6.44
CA GLU A 127 -16.55 -16.53 5.45
C GLU A 127 -17.82 -15.73 5.76
N LYS A 128 -18.50 -15.29 4.70
CA LYS A 128 -19.81 -14.66 4.84
C LYS A 128 -20.81 -15.77 5.19
N LYS A 129 -21.31 -15.81 6.42
CA LYS A 129 -22.44 -16.68 6.77
C LYS A 129 -23.59 -16.38 5.81
N LYS A 130 -24.01 -17.40 5.07
CA LYS A 130 -25.18 -17.35 4.17
C LYS A 130 -26.45 -17.11 4.98
#